data_AF-A0A8J7SPC9-F1
#
_entry.id   AF-A0A8J7SPC9-F1
#
_cell.length_a   1.000
_cell.length_b   1.000
_cell.length_c   1.000
_cell.angle_alpha   90.00
_cell.angle_beta   90.00
_cell.angle_gamma   90.00
#
_symmetry.space_group_name_H-M   'P 1'
#
loop_
_entity.id
_entity.type
_entity.pdbx_description
1 polymer ?
#
loop_
_entity_poly.entity_id
_entity_poly.type
_entity_poly.pdbx_seq_one_letter_code
_entity_poly.pdbx_strand_id
1 'polypeptide(L)'
;MKKYMTIALTGLLAMSSVALADKAEDARNYYDQGVAYVKAGEKSKASAAFQQVLKLYPNNSKARVQLANLDQNIAKADLEKRKARFASVNIKTIDLQDASLRESLDALGHHIETETNKEFAPNFVLVEAHAQQLRGKTITLKLNNVPADKVLEYILNAAGARASFDQYAIVITPLSTVRN
;
A
#
# COMPACT_ATOMS: atom_id res chain seq x y z
N MET A 1 27.14 61.75 -21.96
CA MET A 1 26.66 60.43 -22.44
C MET A 1 27.11 59.34 -21.46
N LYS A 2 26.24 58.35 -21.18
CA LYS A 2 26.46 57.14 -20.32
C LYS A 2 26.23 57.29 -18.79
N LYS A 3 25.03 57.70 -18.36
CA LYS A 3 24.51 57.48 -16.99
C LYS A 3 23.32 56.51 -16.93
N TYR A 4 23.06 55.76 -18.01
CA TYR A 4 21.88 54.88 -18.15
C TYR A 4 22.18 53.38 -18.00
N MET A 5 23.40 52.96 -17.65
CA MET A 5 23.79 51.55 -17.71
C MET A 5 23.65 50.76 -16.39
N THR A 6 23.25 51.40 -15.28
CA THR A 6 23.15 50.75 -13.96
C THR A 6 21.72 50.36 -13.57
N ILE A 7 20.68 50.93 -14.21
CA ILE A 7 19.27 50.61 -13.89
C ILE A 7 18.81 49.32 -14.60
N ALA A 8 19.46 48.90 -15.69
CA ALA A 8 19.12 47.68 -16.42
C ALA A 8 19.61 46.38 -15.74
N LEU A 9 20.58 46.45 -14.82
CA LEU A 9 21.18 45.25 -14.21
C LEU A 9 20.41 44.74 -12.98
N THR A 10 19.75 45.62 -12.24
CA THR A 10 18.95 45.24 -11.05
C THR A 10 17.57 44.70 -11.42
N GLY A 11 16.93 45.23 -12.47
CA GLY A 11 15.67 44.69 -13.00
C GLY A 11 15.79 43.27 -13.57
N LEU A 12 16.92 42.95 -14.18
CA LEU A 12 17.20 41.62 -14.75
C LEU A 12 17.43 40.55 -13.67
N LEU A 13 18.05 40.92 -12.53
CA LEU A 13 18.27 40.04 -11.37
C LEU A 13 16.96 39.75 -10.61
N ALA A 14 16.09 40.75 -10.45
CA ALA A 14 14.79 40.54 -9.78
C ALA A 14 13.83 39.67 -10.63
N MET A 15 13.80 39.88 -11.96
CA MET A 15 12.98 39.05 -12.86
C MET A 15 13.47 37.60 -12.95
N SER A 16 14.78 37.37 -12.88
CA SER A 16 15.34 36.02 -12.91
C SER A 16 15.11 35.24 -11.60
N SER A 17 15.05 35.91 -10.44
CA SER A 17 14.67 35.26 -9.18
C SER A 17 13.18 34.86 -9.11
N VAL A 18 12.28 35.69 -9.63
CA VAL A 18 10.83 35.40 -9.65
C VAL A 18 10.52 34.25 -10.60
N ALA A 19 11.05 34.28 -11.82
CA ALA A 19 10.86 33.20 -12.79
C ALA A 19 11.43 31.85 -12.33
N LEU A 20 12.44 31.85 -11.45
CA LEU A 20 12.99 30.63 -10.86
C LEU A 20 12.11 30.10 -9.71
N ALA A 21 11.45 30.98 -8.97
CA ALA A 21 10.50 30.63 -7.92
C ALA A 21 9.22 29.98 -8.51
N ASP A 22 8.65 30.56 -9.56
CA ASP A 22 7.46 30.02 -10.23
C ASP A 22 7.73 28.61 -10.77
N LYS A 23 8.88 28.40 -11.43
CA LYS A 23 9.30 27.06 -11.89
C LYS A 23 9.44 26.06 -10.74
N ALA A 24 9.90 26.51 -9.57
CA ALA A 24 10.09 25.66 -8.39
C ALA A 24 8.74 25.23 -7.81
N GLU A 25 7.77 26.14 -7.79
CA GLU A 25 6.40 25.86 -7.38
C GLU A 25 5.70 24.90 -8.37
N ASP A 26 5.78 25.17 -9.67
CA ASP A 26 5.22 24.29 -10.70
C ASP A 26 5.78 22.87 -10.61
N ALA A 27 7.10 22.73 -10.43
CA ALA A 27 7.73 21.43 -10.29
C ALA A 27 7.31 20.70 -9.01
N ARG A 28 7.05 21.43 -7.91
CA ARG A 28 6.51 20.84 -6.68
C ARG A 28 5.08 20.35 -6.91
N ASN A 29 4.25 21.16 -7.56
CA ASN A 29 2.86 20.82 -7.87
C ASN A 29 2.80 19.55 -8.74
N TYR A 30 3.62 19.46 -9.79
CA TYR A 30 3.71 18.24 -10.60
C TYR A 30 4.24 17.04 -9.82
N TYR A 31 5.18 17.24 -8.91
CA TYR A 31 5.69 16.16 -8.06
C TYR A 31 4.58 15.62 -7.14
N ASP A 32 3.83 16.50 -6.49
CA ASP A 32 2.74 16.13 -5.58
C ASP A 32 1.60 15.44 -6.34
N GLN A 33 1.27 15.91 -7.55
CA GLN A 33 0.36 15.21 -8.47
C GLN A 33 0.87 13.80 -8.79
N GLY A 34 2.15 13.66 -9.13
CA GLY A 34 2.76 12.36 -9.40
C GLY A 34 2.61 11.39 -8.23
N VAL A 35 2.88 11.86 -7.01
CA VAL A 35 2.70 11.09 -5.78
C VAL A 35 1.23 10.73 -5.54
N ALA A 36 0.31 11.66 -5.78
CA ALA A 36 -1.13 11.41 -5.67
C ALA A 36 -1.60 10.35 -6.68
N TYR A 37 -1.13 10.42 -7.92
CA TYR A 37 -1.43 9.42 -8.96
C TYR A 37 -0.83 8.05 -8.66
N VAL A 38 0.37 7.98 -8.08
CA VAL A 38 0.93 6.72 -7.55
C VAL A 38 0.00 6.11 -6.51
N LYS A 39 -0.45 6.92 -5.55
CA LYS A 39 -1.41 6.48 -4.54
C LYS A 39 -2.74 6.10 -5.15
N ALA A 40 -3.16 6.68 -6.27
CA ALA A 40 -4.38 6.33 -6.97
C ALA A 40 -4.25 5.10 -7.88
N GLY A 41 -3.02 4.61 -8.14
CA GLY A 41 -2.75 3.55 -9.12
C GLY A 41 -2.78 4.03 -10.57
N GLU A 42 -2.85 5.34 -10.81
CA GLU A 42 -2.94 5.94 -12.14
C GLU A 42 -1.55 6.08 -12.79
N LYS A 43 -0.94 4.95 -13.16
CA LYS A 43 0.44 4.86 -13.69
C LYS A 43 0.76 5.88 -14.77
N SER A 44 -0.10 6.04 -15.78
CA SER A 44 0.13 6.96 -16.90
C SER A 44 0.17 8.41 -16.44
N LYS A 45 -0.75 8.82 -15.56
CA LYS A 45 -0.80 10.20 -15.05
C LYS A 45 0.36 10.47 -14.09
N ALA A 46 0.72 9.50 -13.24
CA ALA A 46 1.89 9.58 -12.38
C ALA A 46 3.18 9.79 -13.19
N SER A 47 3.38 8.98 -14.23
CA SER A 47 4.54 9.09 -15.13
C SER A 47 4.59 10.47 -15.80
N ALA A 48 3.47 10.92 -16.38
CA ALA A 48 3.40 12.23 -17.02
C ALA A 48 3.73 13.38 -16.05
N ALA A 49 3.21 13.33 -14.83
CA ALA A 49 3.47 14.34 -13.81
C ALA A 49 4.96 14.39 -13.42
N PHE A 50 5.59 13.25 -13.14
CA PHE A 50 7.03 13.23 -12.84
C PHE A 50 7.91 13.64 -14.02
N GLN A 51 7.49 13.36 -15.26
CA GLN A 51 8.17 13.86 -16.45
C GLN A 51 8.13 15.38 -16.56
N GLN A 52 7.05 16.05 -16.13
CA GLN A 52 7.00 17.52 -16.07
C GLN A 52 7.99 18.07 -15.02
N VAL A 53 8.13 17.40 -13.88
CA VAL A 53 9.17 17.75 -12.89
C VAL A 53 10.56 17.71 -13.52
N LEU A 54 10.86 16.68 -14.31
CA LEU A 54 12.16 16.53 -14.99
C LEU A 54 12.35 17.51 -16.16
N LYS A 55 11.29 18.02 -16.78
CA LYS A 55 11.40 19.11 -17.77
C LYS A 55 11.78 20.43 -17.11
N LEU A 56 11.22 20.72 -15.94
CA LEU A 56 11.53 21.93 -15.18
C LEU A 56 12.88 21.83 -14.46
N TYR A 57 13.18 20.66 -13.89
CA TYR A 57 14.44 20.36 -13.20
C TYR A 57 15.00 19.01 -13.64
N PRO A 58 15.82 19.00 -14.72
CA PRO A 58 16.40 17.78 -15.26
C PRO A 58 17.16 16.94 -14.24
N ASN A 59 17.80 17.58 -13.24
CA ASN A 59 18.60 16.93 -12.20
C ASN A 59 17.81 16.56 -10.93
N ASN A 60 16.47 16.57 -10.97
CA ASN A 60 15.66 16.16 -9.82
C ASN A 60 15.74 14.65 -9.60
N SER A 61 16.61 14.22 -8.68
CA SER A 61 16.83 12.81 -8.35
C SER A 61 15.57 12.13 -7.80
N LYS A 62 14.74 12.85 -7.02
CA LYS A 62 13.50 12.29 -6.46
C LYS A 62 12.54 11.89 -7.56
N ALA A 63 12.28 12.77 -8.53
CA ALA A 63 11.40 12.46 -9.66
C ALA A 63 11.94 11.33 -10.55
N ARG A 64 13.26 11.26 -10.75
CA ARG A 64 13.89 10.12 -11.47
C ARG A 64 13.67 8.80 -10.74
N VAL A 65 13.86 8.77 -9.42
CA VAL A 65 13.64 7.57 -8.59
C VAL A 65 12.16 7.17 -8.60
N GLN A 66 11.24 8.14 -8.48
CA GLN A 66 9.81 7.86 -8.55
C GLN A 66 9.39 7.23 -9.90
N LEU A 67 9.94 7.72 -11.02
CA LEU A 67 9.72 7.12 -12.34
C LEU A 67 10.35 5.74 -12.48
N ALA A 68 11.59 5.57 -12.03
CA ALA A 68 12.31 4.29 -12.13
C ALA A 68 11.60 3.18 -11.35
N ASN A 69 11.05 3.51 -10.18
CA ASN A 69 10.38 2.56 -9.29
C ASN A 69 8.85 2.65 -9.37
N LEU A 70 8.29 3.26 -10.43
CA LEU A 70 6.88 3.62 -10.50
C LEU A 70 5.95 2.43 -10.23
N ASP A 71 6.22 1.29 -10.87
CA ASP A 71 5.42 0.08 -10.70
C ASP A 71 5.49 -0.48 -9.27
N GLN A 72 6.67 -0.48 -8.67
CA GLN A 72 6.86 -0.93 -7.29
C GLN A 72 6.16 0.00 -6.30
N ASN A 73 6.20 1.30 -6.54
CA ASN A 73 5.54 2.29 -5.70
C ASN A 73 4.01 2.18 -5.77
N ILE A 74 3.47 1.91 -6.96
CA ILE A 74 2.03 1.64 -7.16
C ILE A 74 1.64 0.34 -6.46
N ALA A 75 2.37 -0.76 -6.70
CA ALA A 75 2.09 -2.05 -6.05
C ALA A 75 2.14 -1.93 -4.52
N LYS A 76 3.10 -1.17 -3.98
CA LYS A 76 3.18 -0.86 -2.55
C LYS A 76 1.96 -0.07 -2.07
N ALA A 77 1.54 0.97 -2.80
CA ALA A 77 0.37 1.76 -2.44
C ALA A 77 -0.91 0.90 -2.43
N ASP A 78 -1.08 0.04 -3.41
CA ASP A 78 -2.22 -0.87 -3.49
C ASP A 78 -2.20 -1.94 -2.38
N LEU A 79 -1.02 -2.45 -2.03
CA LEU A 79 -0.84 -3.33 -0.89
C LEU A 79 -1.28 -2.66 0.43
N GLU A 80 -0.84 -1.43 0.66
CA GLU A 80 -1.20 -0.68 1.88
C GLU A 80 -2.71 -0.36 1.93
N LYS A 81 -3.33 0.00 0.79
CA LYS A 81 -4.79 0.14 0.71
C LYS A 81 -5.51 -1.17 1.03
N ARG A 82 -5.03 -2.30 0.51
CA ARG A 82 -5.63 -3.61 0.75
C ARG A 82 -5.56 -4.00 2.23
N LYS A 83 -4.42 -3.78 2.88
CA LYS A 83 -4.27 -3.96 4.34
C LYS A 83 -5.22 -3.07 5.13
N ALA A 84 -5.27 -1.78 4.79
CA ALA A 84 -6.16 -0.82 5.45
C ALA A 84 -7.62 -1.20 5.27
N ARG A 85 -8.03 -1.60 4.06
CA ARG A 85 -9.38 -2.09 3.78
C ARG A 85 -9.69 -3.32 4.63
N PHE A 86 -8.78 -4.30 4.67
CA PHE A 86 -8.94 -5.50 5.50
C PHE A 86 -9.13 -5.15 6.99
N ALA A 87 -8.25 -4.31 7.56
CA ALA A 87 -8.33 -3.88 8.96
C ALA A 87 -9.56 -3.02 9.28
N SER A 88 -10.11 -2.31 8.30
CA SER A 88 -11.33 -1.51 8.48
C SER A 88 -12.61 -2.33 8.60
N VAL A 89 -12.60 -3.60 8.19
CA VAL A 89 -13.78 -4.46 8.28
C VAL A 89 -13.92 -4.96 9.70
N ASN A 90 -15.03 -4.61 10.34
CA ASN A 90 -15.34 -5.03 11.69
C ASN A 90 -16.22 -6.29 11.68
N ILE A 91 -15.73 -7.37 12.27
CA ILE A 91 -16.43 -8.66 12.33
C ILE A 91 -17.32 -8.65 13.56
N LYS A 92 -18.64 -8.65 13.35
CA LYS A 92 -19.64 -8.58 14.43
C LYS A 92 -19.54 -9.77 15.37
N THR A 93 -19.49 -10.97 14.82
CA THR A 93 -19.32 -12.22 15.57
C THR A 93 -18.66 -13.26 14.69
N ILE A 94 -17.75 -14.02 15.26
CA ILE A 94 -17.21 -15.25 14.68
C ILE A 94 -17.03 -16.27 15.80
N ASP A 95 -17.63 -17.44 15.64
CA ASP A 95 -17.64 -18.53 16.62
C ASP A 95 -17.14 -19.77 15.90
N LEU A 96 -15.93 -20.20 16.24
CA LEU A 96 -15.26 -21.35 15.67
C LEU A 96 -15.16 -22.42 16.76
N GLN A 97 -15.57 -23.64 16.43
CA GLN A 97 -15.54 -24.78 17.34
C GLN A 97 -14.85 -25.94 16.62
N ASP A 98 -13.68 -26.30 17.13
CA ASP A 98 -12.83 -27.36 16.58
C ASP A 98 -12.57 -27.24 15.07
N ALA A 99 -12.51 -26.02 14.56
CA ALA A 99 -12.38 -25.75 13.13
C ALA A 99 -10.92 -25.90 12.67
N SER A 100 -10.70 -26.46 11.49
CA SER A 100 -9.39 -26.42 10.85
C SER A 100 -9.01 -24.99 10.46
N LEU A 101 -7.72 -24.76 10.18
CA LEU A 101 -7.27 -23.46 9.67
C LEU A 101 -8.00 -23.07 8.36
N ARG A 102 -8.22 -24.02 7.45
CA ARG A 102 -8.92 -23.75 6.19
C ARG A 102 -10.35 -23.28 6.46
N GLU A 103 -11.11 -24.02 7.25
CA GLU A 103 -12.49 -23.65 7.62
C GLU A 103 -12.53 -22.29 8.33
N SER A 104 -11.56 -22.01 9.19
CA SER A 104 -11.45 -20.73 9.89
C SER A 104 -11.20 -19.55 8.94
N LEU A 105 -10.34 -19.74 7.94
CA LEU A 105 -10.05 -18.72 6.92
C LEU A 105 -11.24 -18.53 5.97
N ASP A 106 -11.92 -19.61 5.59
CA ASP A 106 -13.11 -19.57 4.76
C ASP A 106 -14.26 -18.84 5.48
N ALA A 107 -14.48 -19.13 6.76
CA ALA A 107 -15.46 -18.44 7.60
C ALA A 107 -15.14 -16.94 7.71
N LEU A 108 -13.89 -16.58 7.99
CA LEU A 108 -13.46 -15.18 8.03
C LEU A 108 -13.68 -14.49 6.67
N GLY A 109 -13.31 -15.14 5.57
CA GLY A 109 -13.53 -14.63 4.23
C GLY A 109 -15.00 -14.34 3.95
N HIS A 110 -15.88 -15.28 4.31
CA HIS A 110 -17.32 -15.11 4.16
C HIS A 110 -17.88 -13.96 5.00
N HIS A 111 -17.41 -13.80 6.24
CA HIS A 111 -17.81 -12.66 7.09
C HIS A 111 -17.36 -11.33 6.50
N ILE A 112 -16.11 -11.24 6.01
CA ILE A 112 -15.60 -10.03 5.38
C ILE A 112 -16.40 -9.68 4.13
N GLU A 113 -16.68 -10.67 3.27
CA GLU A 113 -17.49 -10.47 2.07
C GLU A 113 -18.90 -9.99 2.43
N THR A 114 -19.53 -10.60 3.44
CA THR A 114 -20.87 -10.22 3.91
C THR A 114 -20.89 -8.80 4.49
N GLU A 115 -19.97 -8.45 5.38
CA GLU A 115 -19.92 -7.13 6.02
C GLU A 115 -19.54 -6.02 5.03
N THR A 116 -18.92 -6.36 3.90
CA THR A 116 -18.57 -5.41 2.83
C THR A 116 -19.54 -5.44 1.65
N ASN A 117 -20.71 -6.07 1.79
CA ASN A 117 -21.70 -6.21 0.71
C ASN A 117 -21.09 -6.75 -0.60
N LYS A 118 -20.19 -7.73 -0.49
CA LYS A 118 -19.45 -8.38 -1.59
C LYS A 118 -18.45 -7.49 -2.33
N GLU A 119 -18.19 -6.28 -1.86
CA GLU A 119 -17.21 -5.39 -2.49
C GLU A 119 -15.76 -5.80 -2.21
N PHE A 120 -15.53 -6.63 -1.20
CA PHE A 120 -14.20 -7.09 -0.81
C PHE A 120 -14.20 -8.56 -0.41
N ALA A 121 -13.52 -9.38 -1.21
CA ALA A 121 -13.28 -10.78 -0.91
C ALA A 121 -11.76 -11.03 -0.74
N PRO A 122 -11.29 -11.43 0.45
CA PRO A 122 -9.89 -11.78 0.64
C PRO A 122 -9.58 -13.15 0.01
N ASN A 123 -8.50 -13.21 -0.76
CA ASN A 123 -7.95 -14.47 -1.27
C ASN A 123 -6.86 -14.98 -0.33
N PHE A 124 -7.08 -16.11 0.35
CA PHE A 124 -6.10 -16.74 1.21
C PHE A 124 -5.36 -17.85 0.45
N VAL A 125 -4.04 -17.77 0.41
CA VAL A 125 -3.18 -18.77 -0.24
C VAL A 125 -2.43 -19.53 0.83
N LEU A 126 -2.76 -20.81 0.98
CA LEU A 126 -2.05 -21.73 1.87
C LEU A 126 -1.12 -22.61 1.03
N VAL A 127 0.19 -22.49 1.26
CA VAL A 127 1.17 -23.31 0.53
C VAL A 127 1.16 -24.72 1.11
N GLU A 128 0.63 -25.67 0.35
CA GLU A 128 0.37 -27.03 0.81
C GLU A 128 1.62 -27.76 1.33
N ALA A 129 2.80 -27.50 0.77
CA ALA A 129 4.07 -28.10 1.22
C ALA A 129 4.47 -27.72 2.67
N HIS A 130 3.85 -26.69 3.24
CA HIS A 130 4.02 -26.31 4.63
C HIS A 130 2.76 -26.65 5.46
N ALA A 131 1.60 -26.80 4.83
CA ALA A 131 0.33 -27.06 5.50
C ALA A 131 0.29 -28.41 6.25
N GLN A 132 1.17 -29.37 5.96
CA GLN A 132 1.26 -30.64 6.71
C GLN A 132 1.53 -30.39 8.19
N GLN A 133 2.26 -29.32 8.54
CA GLN A 133 2.57 -28.95 9.92
C GLN A 133 1.33 -28.45 10.69
N LEU A 134 0.26 -28.11 9.98
CA LEU A 134 -0.99 -27.59 10.52
C LEU A 134 -2.10 -28.65 10.57
N ARG A 135 -1.85 -29.85 10.01
CA ARG A 135 -2.84 -30.93 9.98
C ARG A 135 -3.18 -31.41 11.39
N GLY A 136 -4.47 -31.57 11.67
CA GLY A 136 -4.99 -32.02 12.96
C GLY A 136 -5.03 -30.95 14.05
N LYS A 137 -4.53 -29.73 13.79
CA LYS A 137 -4.74 -28.60 14.68
C LYS A 137 -6.13 -28.03 14.45
N THR A 138 -6.90 -27.94 15.54
CA THR A 138 -8.21 -27.32 15.55
C THR A 138 -8.14 -25.98 16.29
N ILE A 139 -9.05 -25.09 15.89
CA ILE A 139 -9.12 -23.71 16.37
C ILE A 139 -10.51 -23.55 16.98
N THR A 140 -10.52 -23.21 18.27
CA THR A 140 -11.73 -22.87 19.01
C THR A 140 -11.59 -21.45 19.53
N LEU A 141 -12.44 -20.54 19.05
CA LEU A 141 -12.45 -19.13 19.46
C LEU A 141 -13.84 -18.54 19.29
N LYS A 142 -14.14 -17.53 20.09
CA LYS A 142 -15.34 -16.70 19.94
C LYS A 142 -14.94 -15.25 20.08
N LEU A 143 -15.11 -14.47 19.01
CA LEU A 143 -14.77 -13.06 18.97
C LEU A 143 -16.00 -12.25 18.59
N ASN A 144 -16.16 -11.09 19.22
CA ASN A 144 -17.29 -10.20 18.99
C ASN A 144 -16.78 -8.78 18.76
N ASN A 145 -17.25 -8.15 17.69
CA ASN A 145 -16.93 -6.77 17.34
C ASN A 145 -15.41 -6.53 17.26
N VAL A 146 -14.73 -7.35 16.46
CA VAL A 146 -13.26 -7.33 16.31
C VAL A 146 -12.87 -7.00 14.87
N PRO A 147 -11.88 -6.12 14.64
CA PRO A 147 -11.31 -5.89 13.31
C PRO A 147 -10.82 -7.17 12.63
N ALA A 148 -11.04 -7.30 11.33
CA ALA A 148 -10.74 -8.53 10.61
C ALA A 148 -9.25 -8.90 10.62
N ASP A 149 -8.33 -7.92 10.62
CA ASP A 149 -6.89 -8.14 10.78
C ASP A 149 -6.57 -8.80 12.12
N LYS A 150 -7.26 -8.41 13.19
CA LYS A 150 -7.13 -9.03 14.51
C LYS A 150 -7.76 -10.40 14.59
N VAL A 151 -8.92 -10.62 13.97
CA VAL A 151 -9.51 -11.97 13.86
C VAL A 151 -8.55 -12.92 13.14
N LEU A 152 -7.98 -12.49 12.01
CA LEU A 152 -6.97 -13.26 11.28
C LEU A 152 -5.75 -13.54 12.16
N GLU A 153 -5.24 -12.54 12.89
CA GLU A 153 -4.12 -12.70 13.83
C GLU A 153 -4.41 -13.79 14.88
N TYR A 154 -5.59 -13.80 15.50
CA TYR A 154 -5.98 -14.83 16.47
C TYR A 154 -6.06 -16.24 15.85
N ILE A 155 -6.68 -16.36 14.67
CA ILE A 155 -6.77 -17.63 13.93
C ILE A 155 -5.37 -18.18 13.64
N LEU A 156 -4.46 -17.32 13.17
CA LEU A 156 -3.12 -17.73 12.78
C LEU A 156 -2.25 -18.07 14.00
N ASN A 157 -2.37 -17.32 15.09
CA ASN A 157 -1.66 -17.64 16.34
C ASN A 157 -2.10 -19.00 16.89
N ALA A 158 -3.40 -19.32 16.87
CA ALA A 158 -3.91 -20.62 17.28
C ALA A 158 -3.38 -21.77 16.40
N ALA A 159 -3.27 -21.53 15.09
CA ALA A 159 -2.69 -22.51 14.17
C ALA A 159 -1.15 -22.65 14.30
N GLY A 160 -0.46 -21.63 14.81
CA GLY A 160 0.99 -21.51 14.72
C GLY A 160 1.43 -21.14 13.30
N ALA A 161 0.80 -20.12 12.72
CA ALA A 161 1.06 -19.61 11.39
C ALA A 161 1.19 -18.07 11.40
N ARG A 162 1.59 -17.50 10.28
CA ARG A 162 1.65 -16.06 10.02
C ARG A 162 1.11 -15.76 8.63
N ALA A 163 0.64 -14.53 8.44
CA ALA A 163 0.18 -14.03 7.15
C ALA A 163 1.18 -13.02 6.57
N SER A 164 1.33 -13.04 5.25
CA SER A 164 1.94 -11.98 4.47
C SER A 164 0.93 -11.47 3.45
N PHE A 165 0.64 -10.18 3.50
CA PHE A 165 -0.18 -9.55 2.47
C PHE A 165 0.66 -9.34 1.22
N ASP A 166 0.12 -9.78 0.10
CA ASP A 166 0.59 -9.51 -1.25
C ASP A 166 -0.46 -8.65 -1.99
N GLN A 167 -0.11 -8.19 -3.18
CA GLN A 167 -0.93 -7.33 -4.03
C GLN A 167 -2.33 -7.94 -4.27
N TYR A 168 -2.42 -9.27 -4.40
CA TYR A 168 -3.67 -9.97 -4.72
C TYR A 168 -4.09 -11.05 -3.72
N ALA A 169 -3.21 -11.47 -2.81
CA ALA A 169 -3.44 -12.60 -1.93
C ALA A 169 -2.92 -12.35 -0.51
N ILE A 170 -3.42 -13.11 0.46
CA ILE A 170 -2.89 -13.20 1.81
C ILE A 170 -2.25 -14.57 1.91
N VAL A 171 -0.92 -14.60 1.87
CA VAL A 171 -0.15 -15.84 1.89
C VAL A 171 0.02 -16.28 3.33
N ILE A 172 -0.42 -17.49 3.63
CA ILE A 172 -0.35 -18.08 4.96
C ILE A 172 0.85 -19.03 5.03
N THR A 173 1.72 -18.78 6.00
CA THR A 173 2.96 -19.54 6.21
C THR A 173 2.98 -20.09 7.64
N PRO A 174 3.12 -21.40 7.84
CA PRO A 174 3.35 -21.98 9.16
C PRO A 174 4.62 -21.41 9.81
N LEU A 175 4.59 -21.27 11.13
CA LEU A 175 5.80 -20.97 11.89
C LEU A 175 6.64 -22.24 11.94
N SER A 176 7.84 -22.19 11.39
CA SER A 176 8.78 -23.31 11.49
C SER A 176 9.15 -23.50 12.96
N THR A 177 8.75 -24.63 13.56
CA THR A 177 9.30 -25.03 14.84
C THR A 177 10.76 -25.39 14.60
N VAL A 178 11.68 -24.51 15.01
CA VAL A 178 13.08 -24.92 15.15
C VAL A 178 13.07 -26.04 16.19
N ARG A 179 13.32 -27.28 15.75
CA ARG A 179 13.62 -28.37 16.66
C ARG A 179 14.99 -28.05 17.25
N ASN A 180 15.00 -27.62 18.51
CA ASN A 180 16.21 -27.68 19.34
C ASN A 180 16.54 -29.15 19.64
#